data_AF-A0A5B7BCC0-F1
#
_entry.id   AF-A0A5B7BCC0-F1
#
_cell.length_a   1.000
_cell.length_b   1.000
_cell.length_c   1.000
_cell.angle_alpha   90.00
_cell.angle_beta   90.00
_cell.angle_gamma   90.00
#
_symmetry.space_group_name_H-M   'P 1'
#
loop_
_entity.id
_entity.type
_entity.pdbx_description
1 polymer ?
#
loop_
_entity_poly.entity_id
_entity_poly.type
_entity_poly.pdbx_seq_one_letter_code
_entity_poly.pdbx_strand_id
1 'polypeptide(L)'
;CMQWLKDKVYSIRDAAANNVKRLAEEFGPEWAMQHIITQVLDMINDPHYLYRMTIIHAISLLAPVMGSEITCSKLLPVVITASKDRVPNIKFNVAKLLQSLIPIVDQSVVEKTIRPCLVELSDDPDVDVRFFASQALRATDQVMMSS
;
A
#
# COMPACT_ATOMS: atom_id res chain seq x y z
N CYS A 1 -19.50 -1.00 -6.63
CA CYS A 1 -18.11 -1.44 -6.86
C CYS A 1 -17.43 -1.89 -5.57
N MET A 2 -17.58 -1.20 -4.43
CA MET A 2 -16.85 -1.54 -3.18
C MET A 2 -17.05 -2.98 -2.70
N GLN A 3 -18.26 -3.53 -2.79
CA GLN A 3 -18.52 -4.94 -2.45
C GLN A 3 -17.71 -5.93 -3.31
N TRP A 4 -17.36 -5.56 -4.55
CA TRP A 4 -16.59 -6.41 -5.46
C TRP A 4 -15.11 -6.53 -5.07
N LEU A 5 -14.61 -5.67 -4.18
CA LEU A 5 -13.27 -5.84 -3.57
C LEU A 5 -13.19 -7.09 -2.69
N LYS A 6 -14.34 -7.66 -2.30
CA LYS A 6 -14.45 -8.92 -1.56
C LYS A 6 -15.07 -10.05 -2.39
N ASP A 7 -15.06 -9.92 -3.72
CA ASP A 7 -15.56 -10.98 -4.59
C ASP A 7 -14.72 -12.26 -4.42
N LYS A 8 -15.30 -13.43 -4.64
CA LYS A 8 -14.58 -14.72 -4.56
C LYS A 8 -13.57 -14.86 -5.70
N VAL A 9 -13.86 -14.29 -6.86
CA VAL A 9 -13.03 -14.38 -8.07
C VAL A 9 -11.99 -13.25 -8.09
N TYR A 10 -10.72 -13.61 -8.23
CA TYR A 10 -9.62 -12.64 -8.23
C TYR A 10 -9.74 -11.57 -9.32
N SER A 11 -10.09 -11.96 -10.56
CA SER A 11 -10.22 -11.00 -11.66
C SER A 11 -11.31 -9.95 -11.42
N ILE A 12 -12.37 -10.29 -10.68
CA ILE A 12 -13.41 -9.33 -10.29
C ILE A 12 -12.86 -8.35 -9.25
N ARG A 13 -12.09 -8.82 -8.28
CA ARG A 13 -11.43 -7.97 -7.28
C ARG A 13 -10.44 -7.00 -7.92
N ASP A 14 -9.62 -7.50 -8.84
CA ASP A 14 -8.64 -6.70 -9.59
C ASP A 14 -9.33 -5.61 -10.45
N ALA A 15 -10.37 -5.97 -11.19
CA ALA A 15 -11.19 -5.02 -11.93
C ALA A 15 -11.85 -3.98 -11.01
N ALA A 16 -12.31 -4.38 -9.82
CA ALA A 16 -12.88 -3.47 -8.84
C ALA A 16 -11.84 -2.47 -8.32
N ALA A 17 -10.62 -2.90 -7.99
CA ALA A 17 -9.54 -2.03 -7.54
C ALA A 17 -9.17 -0.99 -8.62
N ASN A 18 -9.06 -1.41 -9.87
CA ASN A 18 -8.82 -0.52 -11.00
C ASN A 18 -9.96 0.49 -11.23
N ASN A 19 -11.22 0.06 -11.08
CA ASN A 19 -12.36 0.97 -11.19
C ASN A 19 -12.38 2.01 -10.07
N VAL A 20 -12.01 1.61 -8.85
CA VAL A 20 -11.87 2.53 -7.71
C VAL A 20 -10.80 3.58 -7.97
N LYS A 21 -9.64 3.18 -8.52
CA LYS A 21 -8.60 4.11 -8.98
C LYS A 21 -9.15 5.11 -10.02
N ARG A 22 -9.82 4.61 -11.07
CA ARG A 22 -10.37 5.46 -12.14
C ARG A 22 -11.38 6.48 -11.61
N LEU A 23 -12.21 6.10 -10.65
CA LEU A 23 -13.14 7.04 -10.01
C LEU A 23 -12.38 8.13 -9.24
N ALA A 24 -11.29 7.79 -8.55
CA ALA A 24 -10.45 8.79 -7.89
C ALA A 24 -9.75 9.73 -8.88
N GLU A 25 -9.34 9.22 -10.05
CA GLU A 25 -8.75 10.03 -11.13
C GLU A 25 -9.77 11.02 -11.71
N GLU A 26 -11.01 10.58 -11.95
CA GLU A 26 -12.06 11.40 -12.57
C GLU A 26 -12.66 12.44 -11.62
N PHE A 27 -12.91 12.06 -10.36
CA PHE A 27 -13.59 12.94 -9.39
C PHE A 27 -12.66 13.67 -8.44
N GLY A 28 -11.36 13.34 -8.47
CA GLY A 28 -10.33 13.99 -7.68
C GLY A 28 -10.18 13.46 -6.25
N PRO A 29 -9.08 13.86 -5.59
CA PRO A 29 -8.67 13.32 -4.29
C PRO A 29 -9.64 13.65 -3.14
N GLU A 30 -10.26 14.82 -3.13
CA GLU A 30 -11.19 15.22 -2.06
C GLU A 30 -12.46 14.37 -2.08
N TRP A 31 -13.03 14.16 -3.29
CA TRP A 31 -14.17 13.29 -3.47
C TRP A 31 -13.82 11.83 -3.13
N ALA A 32 -12.67 11.35 -3.61
CA ALA A 32 -12.21 10.00 -3.29
C ALA A 32 -11.98 9.82 -1.78
N MET A 33 -11.48 10.82 -1.08
CA MET A 33 -11.31 10.76 0.37
C MET A 33 -12.65 10.55 1.09
N GLN A 34 -13.70 11.24 0.66
CA GLN A 34 -15.03 11.16 1.27
C GLN A 34 -15.76 9.85 0.94
N HIS A 35 -15.62 9.35 -0.29
CA HIS A 35 -16.46 8.27 -0.80
C HIS A 35 -15.75 6.93 -0.99
N ILE A 36 -14.43 6.93 -1.17
CA ILE A 36 -13.63 5.74 -1.48
C ILE A 36 -12.76 5.34 -0.29
N ILE A 37 -11.91 6.26 0.17
CA ILE A 37 -10.78 5.92 1.03
C ILE A 37 -11.25 5.27 2.33
N THR A 38 -12.22 5.87 3.02
CA THR A 38 -12.77 5.30 4.26
C THR A 38 -13.24 3.85 4.08
N GLN A 39 -14.02 3.58 3.02
CA GLN A 39 -14.54 2.24 2.75
C GLN A 39 -13.43 1.23 2.41
N VAL A 40 -12.41 1.64 1.66
CA VAL A 40 -11.26 0.79 1.31
C VAL A 40 -10.47 0.44 2.57
N LEU A 41 -10.21 1.42 3.44
CA LEU A 41 -9.42 1.22 4.65
C LEU A 41 -10.15 0.36 5.69
N ASP A 42 -11.48 0.47 5.82
CA ASP A 42 -12.27 -0.39 6.72
C ASP A 42 -12.12 -1.89 6.39
N MET A 43 -11.87 -2.21 5.13
CA MET A 43 -11.73 -3.59 4.67
C MET A 43 -10.36 -4.21 4.96
N ILE A 44 -9.35 -3.45 5.41
CA ILE A 44 -8.03 -3.98 5.72
C ILE A 44 -8.06 -4.95 6.92
N ASN A 45 -9.05 -4.84 7.80
CA ASN A 45 -9.18 -5.66 9.00
C ASN A 45 -9.96 -6.96 8.75
N ASP A 46 -10.25 -7.30 7.49
CA ASP A 46 -11.01 -8.50 7.16
C ASP A 46 -10.28 -9.77 7.61
N PRO A 47 -10.96 -10.74 8.27
CA PRO A 47 -10.32 -11.99 8.69
C PRO A 47 -9.73 -12.79 7.51
N HIS A 48 -10.30 -12.63 6.31
CA HIS A 48 -9.86 -13.33 5.12
C HIS A 48 -8.70 -12.61 4.42
N TYR A 49 -7.54 -13.27 4.37
CA TYR A 49 -6.30 -12.63 3.91
C TYR A 49 -6.34 -12.22 2.43
N LEU A 50 -7.10 -12.91 1.57
CA LEU A 50 -7.21 -12.52 0.16
C LEU A 50 -7.86 -11.14 0.00
N TYR A 51 -8.77 -10.76 0.90
CA TYR A 51 -9.41 -9.45 0.87
C TYR A 51 -8.44 -8.38 1.39
N ARG A 52 -7.70 -8.67 2.46
CA ARG A 52 -6.62 -7.78 2.92
C ARG A 52 -5.57 -7.52 1.83
N MET A 53 -5.14 -8.57 1.11
CA MET A 53 -4.24 -8.41 -0.06
C MET A 53 -4.85 -7.53 -1.15
N THR A 54 -6.16 -7.68 -1.40
CA THR A 54 -6.86 -6.85 -2.38
C THR A 54 -6.85 -5.37 -1.96
N ILE A 55 -6.99 -5.08 -0.67
CA ILE A 55 -6.90 -3.71 -0.14
C ILE A 55 -5.49 -3.15 -0.26
N ILE A 56 -4.45 -3.94 0.03
CA ILE A 56 -3.05 -3.51 -0.21
C ILE A 56 -2.83 -3.16 -1.69
N HIS A 57 -3.37 -3.97 -2.60
CA HIS A 57 -3.30 -3.67 -4.03
C HIS A 57 -4.09 -2.40 -4.39
N ALA A 58 -5.31 -2.23 -3.88
CA ALA A 58 -6.10 -1.02 -4.12
C ALA A 58 -5.39 0.24 -3.61
N ILE A 59 -4.73 0.17 -2.44
CA ILE A 59 -3.92 1.28 -1.91
C ILE A 59 -2.75 1.61 -2.85
N SER A 60 -2.07 0.61 -3.41
CA SER A 60 -0.98 0.84 -4.37
C SER A 60 -1.43 1.58 -5.63
N LEU A 61 -2.67 1.35 -6.07
CA LEU A 61 -3.25 2.03 -7.23
C LEU A 61 -3.72 3.45 -6.89
N LEU A 62 -4.23 3.65 -5.67
CA LEU A 62 -4.79 4.92 -5.21
C LEU A 62 -3.71 5.93 -4.80
N ALA A 63 -2.64 5.50 -4.14
CA ALA A 63 -1.59 6.39 -3.63
C ALA A 63 -1.08 7.45 -4.64
N PRO A 64 -0.73 7.11 -5.90
CA PRO A 64 -0.27 8.11 -6.87
C PRO A 64 -1.36 9.10 -7.29
N VAL A 65 -2.63 8.74 -7.16
CA VAL A 65 -3.78 9.58 -7.53
C VAL A 65 -4.18 10.51 -6.38
N MET A 66 -3.97 10.08 -5.14
CA MET A 66 -4.38 10.84 -3.94
C MET A 66 -3.38 11.94 -3.55
N GLY A 67 -2.17 11.94 -4.12
CA GLY A 67 -1.11 12.89 -3.80
C GLY A 67 -0.40 12.59 -2.47
N SER A 68 0.72 13.28 -2.23
CA SER A 68 1.62 13.04 -1.10
C SER A 68 0.93 13.21 0.26
N GLU A 69 0.17 14.30 0.44
CA GLU A 69 -0.45 14.63 1.74
C GLU A 69 -1.44 13.55 2.22
N ILE A 70 -2.37 13.13 1.36
CA ILE A 70 -3.36 12.11 1.70
C ILE A 70 -2.67 10.74 1.81
N THR A 71 -1.71 10.45 0.94
CA THR A 71 -0.93 9.21 1.01
C THR A 71 -0.22 9.10 2.36
N CYS A 72 0.45 10.15 2.81
CA CYS A 72 1.17 10.16 4.08
C CYS A 72 0.21 10.09 5.28
N SER A 73 -0.87 10.87 5.28
CA SER A 73 -1.74 11.03 6.45
C SER A 73 -2.79 9.92 6.62
N LYS A 74 -3.18 9.23 5.53
CA LYS A 74 -4.29 8.25 5.53
C LYS A 74 -3.87 6.85 5.09
N LEU A 75 -3.12 6.74 4.00
CA LEU A 75 -2.80 5.44 3.42
C LEU A 75 -1.59 4.78 4.08
N LEU A 76 -0.49 5.52 4.23
CA LEU A 76 0.76 5.02 4.78
C LEU A 76 0.60 4.40 6.18
N PRO A 77 -0.13 4.99 7.15
CA PRO A 77 -0.32 4.37 8.46
C PRO A 77 -0.91 2.96 8.38
N VAL A 78 -1.88 2.75 7.48
CA VAL A 78 -2.50 1.44 7.25
C VAL A 78 -1.51 0.44 6.65
N VAL A 79 -0.66 0.89 5.71
CA VAL A 79 0.40 0.08 5.11
C VAL A 79 1.43 -0.35 6.17
N ILE A 80 1.84 0.58 7.05
CA ILE A 80 2.76 0.28 8.15
C ILE A 80 2.13 -0.71 9.13
N THR A 81 0.86 -0.58 9.49
CA THR A 81 0.16 -1.59 10.31
C THR A 81 0.12 -2.96 9.61
N ALA A 82 -0.16 -2.99 8.31
CA ALA A 82 -0.21 -4.23 7.54
C ALA A 82 1.16 -4.93 7.40
N SER A 83 2.28 -4.23 7.63
CA SER A 83 3.62 -4.85 7.72
C SER A 83 3.71 -5.91 8.82
N LYS A 84 2.81 -5.85 9.82
CA LYS A 84 2.75 -6.80 10.95
C LYS A 84 1.78 -7.96 10.73
N ASP A 85 1.17 -8.08 9.55
CA ASP A 85 0.21 -9.14 9.27
C ASP A 85 0.83 -10.53 9.46
N ARG A 86 0.10 -11.48 10.03
CA ARG A 86 0.58 -12.86 10.21
C ARG A 86 0.86 -13.60 8.90
N VAL A 87 0.32 -13.15 7.78
CA VAL A 87 0.45 -13.79 6.47
C VAL A 87 1.63 -13.20 5.70
N PRO A 88 2.69 -13.98 5.40
CA PRO A 88 3.87 -13.47 4.68
C PRO A 88 3.56 -12.81 3.33
N ASN A 89 2.55 -13.33 2.62
CA ASN A 89 2.10 -12.76 1.35
C ASN A 89 1.62 -11.31 1.47
N ILE A 90 1.02 -10.95 2.60
CA ILE A 90 0.64 -9.55 2.86
C ILE A 90 1.90 -8.72 3.12
N LYS A 91 2.81 -9.21 3.97
CA LYS A 91 4.04 -8.50 4.32
C LYS A 91 4.93 -8.20 3.11
N PHE A 92 5.13 -9.14 2.20
CA PHE A 92 5.97 -8.86 1.03
C PHE A 92 5.28 -7.92 0.03
N ASN A 93 3.95 -7.95 -0.06
CA ASN A 93 3.21 -6.97 -0.88
C ASN A 93 3.24 -5.58 -0.22
N VAL A 94 3.29 -5.49 1.11
CA VAL A 94 3.58 -4.25 1.83
C VAL A 94 4.97 -3.72 1.47
N ALA A 95 6.00 -4.56 1.41
CA ALA A 95 7.35 -4.13 0.99
C ALA A 95 7.35 -3.55 -0.44
N LYS A 96 6.67 -4.22 -1.39
CA LYS A 96 6.49 -3.72 -2.76
C LYS A 96 5.74 -2.39 -2.80
N LEU A 97 4.67 -2.26 -2.03
CA LEU A 97 3.89 -1.04 -1.93
C LEU A 97 4.76 0.09 -1.36
N LEU A 98 5.44 -0.13 -0.24
CA LEU A 98 6.36 0.85 0.35
C LEU A 98 7.42 1.33 -0.65
N GLN A 99 7.98 0.45 -1.48
CA GLN A 99 8.88 0.82 -2.57
C GLN A 99 8.21 1.78 -3.57
N SER A 100 6.97 1.50 -3.97
CA SER A 100 6.22 2.34 -4.92
C SER A 100 5.84 3.72 -4.35
N LEU A 101 5.84 3.88 -3.02
CA LEU A 101 5.55 5.17 -2.38
C LEU A 101 6.77 6.08 -2.30
N ILE A 102 8.00 5.54 -2.40
CA ILE A 102 9.25 6.32 -2.32
C ILE A 102 9.24 7.57 -3.23
N PRO A 103 8.85 7.50 -4.52
CA PRO A 103 8.83 8.68 -5.39
C PRO A 103 7.63 9.64 -5.14
N ILE A 104 6.68 9.26 -4.28
CA ILE A 104 5.43 10.01 -4.05
C ILE A 104 5.54 10.88 -2.79
N VAL A 105 6.26 10.40 -1.78
CA VAL A 105 6.34 11.02 -0.45
C VAL A 105 7.65 11.77 -0.25
N ASP A 106 7.67 12.69 0.72
CA ASP A 106 8.87 13.44 1.04
C ASP A 106 9.98 12.53 1.60
N GLN A 107 11.24 12.90 1.34
CA GLN A 107 12.42 12.18 1.85
C GLN A 107 12.36 11.95 3.37
N SER A 108 11.85 12.93 4.12
CA SER A 108 11.71 12.80 5.58
C SER A 108 10.77 11.66 5.99
N VAL A 109 9.73 11.38 5.20
CA VAL A 109 8.81 10.25 5.41
C VAL A 109 9.49 8.94 5.05
N VAL A 110 10.28 8.94 3.97
CA VAL A 110 11.09 7.77 3.58
C VAL A 110 12.03 7.38 4.72
N GLU A 111 12.79 8.33 5.25
CA GLU A 111 13.81 8.09 6.28
C GLU A 111 13.20 7.72 7.65
N LYS A 112 12.15 8.42 8.08
CA LYS A 112 11.60 8.27 9.44
C LYS A 112 10.56 7.16 9.56
N THR A 113 9.93 6.75 8.45
CA THR A 113 8.79 5.83 8.48
C THR A 113 8.99 4.61 7.58
N ILE A 114 9.25 4.82 6.29
CA ILE A 114 9.33 3.71 5.32
C ILE A 114 10.57 2.85 5.58
N ARG A 115 11.75 3.47 5.70
CA ARG A 115 13.02 2.78 5.86
C ARG A 115 13.07 1.92 7.13
N PRO A 116 12.69 2.41 8.33
CA PRO A 116 12.64 1.57 9.53
C PRO A 116 11.70 0.37 9.38
N CYS A 117 10.53 0.55 8.75
CA CYS A 117 9.61 -0.54 8.49
C CYS A 117 10.21 -1.60 7.54
N LEU A 118 10.92 -1.17 6.50
CA LEU A 118 11.59 -2.07 5.56
C LEU A 118 12.78 -2.80 6.21
N VAL A 119 13.51 -2.15 7.11
CA VAL A 119 14.58 -2.82 7.89
C VAL A 119 13.99 -3.95 8.72
N GLU A 120 12.89 -3.71 9.43
CA GLU A 120 12.24 -4.77 10.22
C GLU A 120 11.73 -5.93 9.33
N LEU A 121 11.14 -5.63 8.17
CA LEU A 121 10.73 -6.66 7.21
C LEU A 121 11.93 -7.42 6.60
N SER A 122 13.12 -6.82 6.55
CA SER A 122 14.32 -7.48 6.03
C SER A 122 14.85 -8.59 6.94
N ASP A 123 14.39 -8.63 8.21
CA ASP A 123 14.69 -9.66 9.19
C ASP A 123 13.56 -10.70 9.35
N ASP A 124 12.52 -10.66 8.51
CA ASP A 124 11.37 -11.57 8.61
C ASP A 124 11.77 -13.04 8.36
N PRO A 125 11.15 -14.04 9.03
CA PRO A 125 11.44 -15.45 8.78
C PRO A 125 11.15 -15.91 7.35
N ASP A 126 10.21 -15.27 6.65
CA ASP A 126 9.86 -15.62 5.27
C ASP A 126 10.85 -15.03 4.25
N VAL A 127 11.32 -15.86 3.32
CA VAL A 127 12.36 -15.49 2.35
C VAL A 127 11.89 -14.42 1.35
N ASP A 128 10.62 -14.46 0.93
CA ASP A 128 10.09 -13.49 -0.02
C ASP A 128 9.93 -12.14 0.66
N VAL A 129 9.50 -12.11 1.92
CA VAL A 129 9.43 -10.88 2.71
C VAL A 129 10.80 -10.22 2.79
N ARG A 130 11.85 -10.97 3.17
CA ARG A 130 13.22 -10.44 3.21
C ARG A 130 13.71 -9.94 1.86
N PHE A 131 13.43 -10.71 0.80
CA PHE A 131 13.85 -10.36 -0.56
C PHE A 131 13.25 -9.03 -1.02
N PHE A 132 11.92 -8.88 -0.93
CA PHE A 132 11.25 -7.66 -1.38
C PHE A 132 11.54 -6.47 -0.46
N ALA A 133 11.72 -6.68 0.84
CA ALA A 133 12.14 -5.62 1.77
C ALA A 133 13.55 -5.12 1.44
N SER A 134 14.50 -6.03 1.20
CA SER A 134 15.87 -5.67 0.79
C SER A 134 15.90 -4.94 -0.55
N GLN A 135 15.07 -5.36 -1.50
CA GLN A 135 14.92 -4.67 -2.79
C GLN A 135 14.40 -3.24 -2.60
N ALA A 136 13.39 -3.05 -1.75
CA ALA A 136 12.84 -1.75 -1.44
C ALA A 136 13.85 -0.83 -0.71
N LEU A 137 14.64 -1.37 0.23
CA LEU A 137 15.70 -0.62 0.92
C LEU A 137 16.72 -0.02 -0.06
N ARG A 138 17.16 -0.78 -1.06
CA ARG A 138 18.08 -0.27 -2.09
C ARG A 138 17.50 0.91 -2.87
N ALA A 139 16.17 0.91 -3.09
CA ALA A 139 15.51 2.03 -3.74
C ALA A 139 15.50 3.28 -2.82
N THR A 140 15.42 3.11 -1.49
CA THR A 140 15.56 4.26 -0.57
C THR A 140 16.96 4.88 -0.64
N ASP A 141 18.00 4.05 -0.77
CA ASP A 141 19.39 4.53 -0.84
C ASP A 141 19.67 5.33 -2.11
N GLN A 142 19.12 4.88 -3.25
CA GLN A 142 19.27 5.57 -4.53
C GLN A 142 18.72 7.00 -4.49
N VAL A 143 17.56 7.21 -3.84
CA VAL A 143 16.96 8.53 -3.70
C VAL A 143 17.81 9.44 -2.81
N MET A 144 18.33 8.90 -1.70
CA MET A 144 19.19 9.65 -0.77
C MET A 144 20.54 10.07 -1.40
N MET A 145 21.07 9.30 -2.36
CA MET A 145 22.31 9.66 -3.06
C MET A 145 22.11 10.69 -4.20
N SER A 146 20.87 10.88 -4.64
CA SER A 146 20.50 11.77 -5.75
C SER A 146 19.96 13.14 -5.31
N SER A 147 19.79 13.34 -3.99
CA SER A 147 19.30 14.57 -3.36
C SER A 147 20.44 15.35 -2.73
#